data_AF-A0A9W8NRV0-F1
#
_entry.id   AF-A0A9W8NRV0-F1
#
_cell.length_a   1.000
_cell.length_b   1.000
_cell.length_c   1.000
_cell.angle_alpha   90.00
_cell.angle_beta   90.00
_cell.angle_gamma   90.00
#
_symmetry.space_group_name_H-M   'P 1'
#
loop_
_entity.id
_entity.type
_entity.pdbx_description
1 polymer ?
#
loop_
_entity_poly.entity_id
_entity_poly.type
_entity_poly.pdbx_seq_one_letter_code
_entity_poly.pdbx_strand_id
1 'polypeptide(L)'
;MHLHEIIFCATASPSTASGSGSVTLHDINTGASLASFKQTNAAPHCTTFLNSKNAQGGFFLAAQPDKSLLHAYNFQKDQISLKIVLPEKLTCVALDPSGDLFAGGTAQGRIYLWEISSGILFNSWDAHYRQINVLRFTPDGAALLSGSDDSGINVWSVSRLLDEESQNTLALPYFTLTDHTLPVTDIFCGMGSFPECRVLSSSIDHSVKLWDLSSRSLLTTFMFPEAISYLACEPTERLFFAASTSSEGALYQMNLFRQPEDKGAIARAIGGGGVNDIIRITDAGSHNKRLITVGQPITCLSLSLTSNLIVGTSSGLIHIYDTPTHQLLRTISTHKGLSISYLATLLKPIDLTGHVSFNFNSSVTTVDTIPVKPVVPFQRMRDAKAREMHEVSMMLPPQRDNYEDESEFYSKESLLHDHAYFTAPSSSGIRPGDISVPHSRVSELEAEVVLLRGQLGQAKGVNDLMWETIVQKVVHTHTKSTSNVNSESTDERRTKRGRTESDLDVHS
;
A
#
# COMPACT_ATOMS: atom_id res chain seq x y z
N MET A 1 -14.50 11.49 8.30
CA MET A 1 -15.01 10.13 8.01
C MET A 1 -14.12 9.14 8.73
N HIS A 2 -14.66 8.31 9.61
CA HIS A 2 -13.86 7.22 10.21
C HIS A 2 -13.58 6.20 9.11
N LEU A 3 -12.31 5.88 8.86
CA LEU A 3 -11.93 4.80 7.94
C LEU A 3 -12.54 3.51 8.48
N HIS A 4 -13.54 2.99 7.77
CA HIS A 4 -14.23 1.77 8.15
C HIS A 4 -13.68 0.63 7.31
N GLU A 5 -12.91 -0.26 7.93
CA GLU A 5 -12.28 -1.39 7.27
C GLU A 5 -13.16 -2.63 7.35
N ILE A 6 -13.17 -3.40 6.27
CA ILE A 6 -13.96 -4.61 6.10
C ILE A 6 -13.07 -5.75 5.65
N ILE A 7 -13.47 -6.97 5.99
CA ILE A 7 -12.87 -8.23 5.59
C ILE A 7 -13.61 -8.72 4.36
N PHE A 8 -12.90 -8.83 3.25
CA PHE A 8 -13.35 -9.50 2.04
C PHE A 8 -12.94 -10.97 2.13
N CYS A 9 -13.92 -11.87 2.19
CA CYS A 9 -13.70 -13.30 2.32
C CYS A 9 -14.39 -14.06 1.19
N ALA A 10 -13.63 -14.87 0.45
CA ALA A 10 -14.16 -15.83 -0.49
C ALA A 10 -14.08 -17.23 0.12
N THR A 11 -15.17 -17.98 -0.03
CA THR A 11 -15.27 -19.37 0.41
C THR A 11 -15.36 -20.31 -0.78
N ALA A 12 -14.74 -21.47 -0.63
CA ALA A 12 -14.83 -22.58 -1.56
C ALA A 12 -15.41 -23.79 -0.85
N SER A 13 -16.12 -24.63 -1.61
CA SER A 13 -16.46 -25.95 -1.09
C SER A 13 -15.19 -26.76 -0.87
N PRO A 14 -15.05 -27.48 0.25
CA PRO A 14 -14.06 -28.54 0.31
C PRO A 14 -14.36 -29.54 -0.81
N SER A 15 -13.33 -30.12 -1.42
CA SER A 15 -13.41 -31.00 -2.60
C SER A 15 -14.37 -32.20 -2.47
N THR A 16 -14.87 -32.48 -1.27
CA THR A 16 -15.81 -33.54 -0.93
C THR A 16 -17.27 -33.08 -0.73
N ALA A 17 -17.56 -31.78 -0.73
CA ALA A 17 -18.91 -31.25 -0.47
C ALA A 17 -19.51 -30.56 -1.70
N SER A 18 -20.78 -30.85 -2.00
CA SER A 18 -21.54 -30.28 -3.12
C SER A 18 -22.20 -28.94 -2.77
N GLY A 19 -21.49 -28.05 -2.08
CA GLY A 19 -21.97 -26.70 -1.74
C GLY A 19 -21.42 -25.64 -2.69
N SER A 20 -22.25 -24.72 -3.18
CA SER A 20 -21.74 -23.51 -3.85
C SER A 20 -21.14 -22.58 -2.80
N GLY A 21 -19.88 -22.19 -2.97
CA GLY A 21 -19.28 -21.16 -2.13
C GLY A 21 -19.94 -19.78 -2.30
N SER A 22 -19.50 -18.85 -1.47
CA SER A 22 -19.95 -17.46 -1.47
C SER A 22 -18.80 -16.50 -1.16
N VAL A 23 -18.91 -15.27 -1.64
CA VAL A 23 -18.06 -14.16 -1.20
C VAL A 23 -18.86 -13.34 -0.20
N THR A 24 -18.28 -13.04 0.95
CA THR A 24 -18.91 -12.22 1.99
C THR A 24 -18.02 -11.10 2.45
N LEU A 25 -18.65 -9.99 2.78
CA LEU A 25 -18.01 -8.85 3.42
C LEU A 25 -18.37 -8.84 4.90
N HIS A 26 -17.38 -8.76 5.78
CA HIS A 26 -17.58 -8.61 7.22
C HIS A 26 -16.96 -7.32 7.71
N ASP A 27 -17.58 -6.63 8.66
CA ASP A 27 -16.92 -5.53 9.35
C ASP A 27 -15.87 -6.08 10.32
N ILE A 28 -14.65 -5.52 10.29
CA ILE A 28 -13.55 -5.97 11.16
C ILE A 28 -13.86 -5.71 12.64
N ASN A 29 -14.53 -4.60 12.95
CA ASN A 29 -14.74 -4.12 14.32
C ASN A 29 -15.95 -4.76 15.00
N THR A 30 -17.02 -5.05 14.24
CA THR A 30 -18.21 -5.72 14.79
C THR A 30 -18.25 -7.21 14.47
N GLY A 31 -17.57 -7.67 13.42
CA GLY A 31 -17.70 -9.04 12.91
C GLY A 31 -19.03 -9.30 12.21
N ALA A 32 -19.84 -8.27 11.97
CA ALA A 32 -21.14 -8.41 11.31
C ALA A 32 -20.96 -8.59 9.80
N SER A 33 -21.77 -9.48 9.20
CA SER A 33 -21.82 -9.66 7.75
C SER A 33 -22.56 -8.47 7.11
N LEU A 34 -21.88 -7.77 6.20
CA LEU A 34 -22.39 -6.59 5.50
C LEU A 34 -23.05 -6.93 4.16
N ALA A 35 -22.47 -7.89 3.41
CA ALA A 35 -22.98 -8.33 2.11
C ALA A 35 -22.58 -9.77 1.82
N SER A 36 -23.36 -10.46 0.98
CA SER A 36 -23.11 -11.85 0.59
C SER A 36 -23.45 -12.08 -0.88
N PHE A 37 -22.42 -12.37 -1.67
CA PHE A 37 -22.51 -12.68 -3.09
C PHE A 37 -22.50 -14.20 -3.25
N LYS A 38 -23.60 -14.74 -3.78
CA LYS A 38 -23.79 -16.19 -3.94
C LYS A 38 -23.20 -16.69 -5.27
N GLN A 39 -23.00 -18.02 -5.36
CA GLN A 39 -22.56 -18.72 -6.58
C GLN A 39 -21.10 -18.46 -6.98
N THR A 40 -20.19 -18.36 -6.01
CA THR A 40 -18.74 -18.33 -6.24
C THR A 40 -18.09 -19.59 -5.71
N ASN A 41 -17.43 -20.39 -6.54
CA ASN A 41 -16.46 -21.37 -6.06
C ASN A 41 -15.09 -20.94 -6.57
N ALA A 42 -14.32 -20.20 -5.78
CA ALA A 42 -13.01 -19.70 -6.21
C ALA A 42 -11.92 -20.43 -5.44
N ALA A 43 -10.94 -20.99 -6.15
CA ALA A 43 -9.74 -21.57 -5.55
C ALA A 43 -8.86 -20.47 -4.91
N PRO A 44 -7.84 -20.85 -4.10
CA PRO A 44 -6.83 -19.91 -3.64
C PRO A 44 -6.20 -19.15 -4.82
N HIS A 45 -5.88 -17.87 -4.63
CA HIS A 45 -5.35 -16.96 -5.66
C HIS A 45 -6.22 -16.75 -6.92
N CYS A 46 -7.47 -17.23 -6.95
CA CYS A 46 -8.41 -17.02 -8.06
C CYS A 46 -9.39 -15.86 -7.87
N THR A 47 -9.25 -15.07 -6.80
CA THR A 47 -10.14 -13.93 -6.52
C THR A 47 -9.33 -12.65 -6.41
N THR A 48 -9.76 -11.61 -7.12
CA THR A 48 -9.16 -10.27 -7.11
C THR A 48 -10.26 -9.22 -7.07
N PHE A 49 -9.97 -8.07 -6.49
CA PHE A 49 -10.93 -6.97 -6.39
C PHE A 49 -10.27 -5.63 -6.70
N LEU A 50 -11.10 -4.67 -7.10
CA LEU A 50 -10.75 -3.27 -7.23
C LEU A 50 -11.61 -2.45 -6.26
N ASN A 51 -10.95 -1.65 -5.44
CA ASN A 51 -11.64 -0.69 -4.58
C ASN A 51 -12.22 0.45 -5.39
N SER A 52 -13.32 1.02 -4.92
CA SER A 52 -13.88 2.25 -5.49
C SER A 52 -12.82 3.36 -5.41
N LYS A 53 -12.38 3.87 -6.56
CA LYS A 53 -11.40 4.94 -6.69
C LYS A 53 -11.96 5.99 -7.65
N ASN A 54 -11.63 7.27 -7.41
CA ASN A 54 -11.93 8.38 -8.32
C ASN A 54 -13.42 8.50 -8.73
N ALA A 55 -14.34 8.29 -7.78
CA ALA A 55 -15.79 8.27 -8.03
C ALA A 55 -16.26 7.22 -9.05
N GLN A 56 -15.46 6.17 -9.28
CA GLN A 56 -15.89 4.97 -9.99
C GLN A 56 -16.14 3.84 -9.00
N GLY A 57 -17.19 3.07 -9.30
CA GLY A 57 -17.60 1.98 -8.45
C GLY A 57 -16.66 0.79 -8.53
N GLY A 58 -16.40 0.16 -7.38
CA GLY A 58 -15.55 -1.02 -7.29
C GLY A 58 -16.21 -2.27 -7.88
N PHE A 59 -15.39 -3.24 -8.28
CA PHE A 59 -15.82 -4.55 -8.73
C PHE A 59 -14.85 -5.62 -8.24
N PHE A 60 -15.26 -6.87 -8.29
CA PHE A 60 -14.36 -7.99 -8.06
C PHE A 60 -14.59 -9.11 -9.06
N LEU A 61 -13.53 -9.87 -9.30
CA LEU A 61 -13.47 -10.94 -10.28
C LEU A 61 -13.10 -12.23 -9.53
N ALA A 62 -13.83 -13.31 -9.82
CA ALA A 62 -13.62 -14.62 -9.23
C ALA A 62 -13.57 -15.69 -10.33
N ALA A 63 -12.38 -16.27 -10.55
CA ALA A 63 -12.18 -17.36 -11.49
C ALA A 63 -12.62 -18.69 -10.87
N GLN A 64 -13.36 -19.49 -11.64
CA GLN A 64 -13.78 -20.82 -11.21
C GLN A 64 -12.67 -21.84 -11.50
N PRO A 65 -12.31 -22.73 -10.56
CA PRO A 65 -11.26 -23.73 -10.79
C PRO A 65 -11.71 -24.84 -11.74
N ASP A 66 -12.99 -25.24 -11.65
CA ASP A 66 -13.50 -26.38 -12.41
C ASP A 66 -13.84 -26.04 -13.87
N LYS A 67 -14.13 -24.75 -14.13
CA LYS A 67 -14.67 -24.24 -15.40
C LYS A 67 -13.82 -23.08 -15.90
N SER A 68 -13.67 -22.93 -17.21
CA SER A 68 -13.04 -21.74 -17.83
C SER A 68 -13.98 -20.52 -17.80
N LEU A 69 -14.47 -20.19 -16.61
CA LEU A 69 -15.39 -19.10 -16.36
C LEU A 69 -14.80 -18.14 -15.33
N LEU A 70 -14.94 -16.86 -15.62
CA LEU A 70 -14.66 -15.75 -14.71
C LEU A 70 -15.98 -15.06 -14.41
N HIS A 71 -16.33 -14.99 -13.13
CA HIS A 71 -17.51 -14.25 -12.68
C HIS A 71 -17.07 -12.84 -12.27
N ALA A 72 -17.71 -11.83 -12.85
CA ALA A 72 -17.58 -10.46 -12.41
C ALA A 72 -18.76 -10.10 -11.50
N TYR A 73 -18.45 -9.32 -10.46
CA TYR A 73 -19.41 -8.85 -9.47
C TYR A 73 -19.19 -7.35 -9.23
N ASN A 74 -20.29 -6.64 -8.98
CA ASN A 74 -20.27 -5.24 -8.61
C ASN A 74 -20.72 -5.12 -7.16
N PHE A 75 -20.14 -4.21 -6.38
CA PHE A 75 -20.54 -4.02 -4.97
C PHE A 75 -21.97 -3.46 -4.78
N GLN A 76 -22.65 -3.08 -5.85
CA GLN A 76 -24.03 -2.57 -5.86
C GLN A 76 -25.09 -3.67 -6.06
N LYS A 77 -24.68 -4.87 -6.52
CA LYS A 77 -25.60 -5.95 -6.91
C LYS A 77 -25.17 -7.26 -6.27
N ASP A 78 -26.09 -7.94 -5.59
CA ASP A 78 -25.82 -9.24 -4.93
C ASP A 78 -25.62 -10.41 -5.91
N GLN A 79 -25.99 -10.21 -7.17
CA GLN A 79 -25.92 -11.22 -8.22
C GLN A 79 -24.72 -11.01 -9.13
N ILE A 80 -24.32 -12.07 -9.83
CA ILE A 80 -23.27 -12.03 -10.86
C ILE A 80 -23.64 -10.97 -11.90
N SER A 81 -22.75 -10.00 -12.14
CA SER A 81 -22.96 -8.97 -13.15
C SER A 81 -22.66 -9.50 -14.54
N LEU A 82 -21.57 -10.26 -14.68
CA LEU A 82 -21.11 -10.81 -15.96
C LEU A 82 -20.50 -12.20 -15.78
N LYS A 83 -20.79 -13.11 -16.71
CA LYS A 83 -20.11 -14.40 -16.83
C LYS A 83 -19.22 -14.36 -18.06
N ILE A 84 -17.92 -14.32 -17.85
CA ILE A 84 -16.91 -14.26 -18.91
C ILE A 84 -16.38 -15.67 -19.18
N VAL A 85 -16.40 -16.08 -20.44
CA VAL A 85 -15.86 -17.39 -20.85
C VAL A 85 -14.44 -17.23 -21.35
N LEU A 86 -13.51 -17.83 -20.61
CA LEU A 86 -12.07 -17.76 -20.85
C LEU A 86 -11.60 -18.85 -21.84
N PRO A 87 -10.45 -18.65 -22.51
CA PRO A 87 -9.88 -19.66 -23.40
C PRO A 87 -9.48 -20.93 -22.65
N GLU A 88 -8.97 -20.79 -21.42
CA GLU A 88 -8.48 -21.89 -20.59
C GLU A 88 -8.91 -21.69 -19.12
N LYS A 89 -8.77 -22.74 -18.30
CA LYS A 89 -8.97 -22.65 -16.85
C LYS A 89 -7.81 -21.91 -16.21
N LEU A 90 -8.12 -20.98 -15.32
CA LEU A 90 -7.11 -20.21 -14.59
C LEU A 90 -6.87 -20.82 -13.22
N THR A 91 -5.60 -20.96 -12.85
CA THR A 91 -5.15 -21.43 -11.54
C THR A 91 -4.86 -20.29 -10.58
N CYS A 92 -4.53 -19.11 -11.10
CA CYS A 92 -4.34 -17.88 -10.34
C CYS A 92 -4.66 -16.66 -11.21
N VAL A 93 -5.01 -15.55 -10.57
CA VAL A 93 -5.36 -14.30 -11.23
C VAL A 93 -4.78 -13.11 -10.47
N ALA A 94 -4.47 -12.04 -11.19
CA ALA A 94 -3.98 -10.80 -10.63
C ALA A 94 -4.61 -9.60 -11.34
N LEU A 95 -4.83 -8.53 -10.58
CA LEU A 95 -5.37 -7.27 -11.07
C LEU A 95 -4.33 -6.17 -10.85
N ASP A 96 -4.17 -5.30 -11.84
CA ASP A 96 -3.36 -4.09 -11.73
C ASP A 96 -3.95 -3.13 -10.66
N PRO A 97 -3.14 -2.48 -9.82
CA PRO A 97 -3.55 -1.38 -8.94
C PRO A 97 -4.47 -0.29 -9.55
N SER A 98 -4.34 -0.01 -10.85
CA SER A 98 -5.25 0.91 -11.57
C SER A 98 -6.59 0.26 -11.98
N GLY A 99 -6.61 -1.07 -12.04
CA GLY A 99 -7.73 -1.89 -12.47
C GLY A 99 -7.97 -1.87 -13.98
N ASP A 100 -6.98 -1.52 -14.79
CA ASP A 100 -7.08 -1.55 -16.26
C ASP A 100 -6.70 -2.92 -16.83
N LEU A 101 -5.67 -3.53 -16.26
CA LEU A 101 -5.12 -4.81 -16.70
C LEU A 101 -5.51 -5.96 -15.77
N PHE A 102 -5.84 -7.10 -16.38
CA PHE A 102 -6.09 -8.37 -15.71
C PHE A 102 -5.14 -9.42 -16.24
N ALA A 103 -4.42 -10.10 -15.33
CA ALA A 103 -3.54 -11.21 -15.67
C ALA A 103 -4.11 -12.52 -15.13
N GLY A 104 -4.08 -13.57 -15.94
CA GLY A 104 -4.50 -14.92 -15.56
C GLY A 104 -3.42 -15.94 -15.88
N GLY A 105 -3.12 -16.80 -14.91
CA GLY A 105 -2.17 -17.90 -15.03
C GLY A 105 -2.89 -19.23 -15.20
N THR A 106 -2.29 -20.14 -15.95
CA THR A 106 -2.86 -21.46 -16.26
C THR A 106 -2.07 -22.60 -15.65
N ALA A 107 -2.69 -23.79 -15.64
CA ALA A 107 -2.03 -25.03 -15.26
C ALA A 107 -0.89 -25.44 -16.21
N GLN A 108 -0.90 -24.96 -17.45
CA GLN A 108 0.13 -25.25 -18.46
C GLN A 108 1.28 -24.23 -18.47
N GLY A 109 1.33 -23.29 -17.52
CA GLY A 109 2.41 -22.30 -17.47
C GLY A 109 2.24 -21.10 -18.40
N ARG A 110 1.08 -20.96 -19.06
CA ARG A 110 0.73 -19.78 -19.85
C ARG A 110 0.15 -18.67 -18.99
N ILE A 111 0.56 -17.44 -19.31
CA ILE A 111 -0.04 -16.21 -18.80
C ILE A 111 -0.82 -15.55 -19.93
N TYR A 112 -2.01 -15.08 -19.60
CA TYR A 112 -2.83 -14.23 -20.46
C TYR A 112 -2.98 -12.86 -19.80
N LEU A 113 -2.85 -11.79 -20.59
CA LEU A 113 -3.00 -10.41 -20.15
C LEU A 113 -4.12 -9.74 -20.95
N TRP A 114 -5.16 -9.30 -20.24
CA TRP A 114 -6.34 -8.64 -20.81
C TRP A 114 -6.47 -7.21 -20.33
N GLU A 115 -7.11 -6.39 -21.14
CA GLU A 115 -7.69 -5.12 -20.71
C GLU A 115 -9.14 -5.33 -20.24
N ILE A 116 -9.50 -4.75 -19.11
CA ILE A 116 -10.84 -4.97 -18.51
C ILE A 116 -11.93 -4.17 -19.20
N SER A 117 -11.60 -2.93 -19.58
CA SER A 117 -12.53 -1.97 -20.16
C SER A 117 -12.94 -2.31 -21.59
N SER A 118 -12.01 -2.84 -22.39
CA SER A 118 -12.27 -3.26 -23.77
C SER A 118 -12.48 -4.78 -23.92
N GLY A 119 -12.00 -5.57 -22.96
CA GLY A 119 -11.97 -7.03 -23.05
C GLY A 119 -10.92 -7.57 -24.02
N ILE A 120 -10.04 -6.72 -24.57
CA ILE A 120 -9.03 -7.12 -25.55
C ILE A 120 -7.95 -7.97 -24.88
N LEU A 121 -7.56 -9.07 -25.52
CA LEU A 121 -6.40 -9.87 -25.13
C LEU A 121 -5.13 -9.23 -25.69
N PHE A 122 -4.37 -8.53 -24.85
CA PHE A 122 -3.12 -7.87 -25.27
C PHE A 122 -2.04 -8.89 -25.60
N ASN A 123 -1.83 -9.85 -24.71
CA ASN A 123 -0.73 -10.80 -24.87
C ASN A 123 -1.05 -12.15 -24.23
N SER A 124 -0.46 -13.20 -24.78
CA SER A 124 -0.49 -14.55 -24.21
C SER A 124 0.84 -15.24 -24.47
N TRP A 125 1.50 -15.73 -23.44
CA TRP A 125 2.84 -16.32 -23.61
C TRP A 125 3.07 -17.46 -22.63
N ASP A 126 3.98 -18.35 -23.03
CA ASP A 126 4.47 -19.45 -22.21
C ASP A 126 5.50 -18.87 -21.21
N ALA A 127 5.05 -18.63 -19.98
CA ALA A 127 5.87 -18.01 -18.93
C ALA A 127 6.67 -19.06 -18.15
N HIS A 128 6.08 -20.22 -17.91
CA HIS A 128 6.64 -21.30 -17.10
C HIS A 128 6.42 -22.65 -17.77
N TYR A 129 7.17 -23.67 -17.36
CA TYR A 129 7.02 -25.04 -17.87
C TYR A 129 6.00 -25.88 -17.10
N ARG A 130 5.52 -25.36 -15.96
CA ARG A 130 4.55 -26.00 -15.08
C ARG A 130 3.48 -24.99 -14.67
N GLN A 131 2.51 -25.45 -13.89
CA GLN A 131 1.43 -24.65 -13.35
C GLN A 131 1.95 -23.37 -12.66
N ILE A 132 1.23 -22.27 -12.90
CA ILE A 132 1.46 -21.00 -12.21
C ILE A 132 0.58 -20.99 -10.96
N ASN A 133 1.21 -20.84 -9.81
CA ASN A 133 0.51 -20.86 -8.51
C ASN A 133 0.09 -19.47 -8.06
N VAL A 134 0.90 -18.46 -8.39
CA VAL A 134 0.67 -17.09 -7.93
C VAL A 134 1.08 -16.08 -9.00
N LEU A 135 0.26 -15.06 -9.16
CA LEU A 135 0.54 -13.87 -9.95
C LEU A 135 0.36 -12.64 -9.07
N ARG A 136 1.25 -11.66 -9.22
CA ARG A 136 1.09 -10.37 -8.54
C ARG A 136 1.66 -9.22 -9.37
N PHE A 137 0.89 -8.15 -9.50
CA PHE A 137 1.42 -6.88 -9.99
C PHE A 137 2.23 -6.17 -8.90
N THR A 138 3.21 -5.38 -9.32
CA THR A 138 3.84 -4.39 -8.46
C THR A 138 2.83 -3.30 -8.06
N PRO A 139 3.03 -2.60 -6.93
CA PRO A 139 2.08 -1.58 -6.46
C PRO A 139 1.86 -0.40 -7.43
N ASP A 140 2.80 -0.19 -8.36
CA ASP A 140 2.72 0.81 -9.42
C ASP A 140 2.19 0.27 -10.75
N GLY A 141 1.89 -1.04 -10.85
CA GLY A 141 1.39 -1.68 -12.07
C GLY A 141 2.43 -1.86 -13.18
N ALA A 142 3.69 -1.48 -12.97
CA ALA A 142 4.71 -1.47 -14.01
C ALA A 142 5.32 -2.86 -14.30
N ALA A 143 5.26 -3.79 -13.34
CA ALA A 143 5.75 -5.15 -13.50
C ALA A 143 4.75 -6.20 -12.98
N LEU A 144 4.80 -7.38 -13.58
CA LEU A 144 4.04 -8.57 -13.20
C LEU A 144 5.02 -9.66 -12.75
N LEU A 145 4.77 -10.25 -11.59
CA LEU A 145 5.52 -11.38 -11.06
C LEU A 145 4.71 -12.65 -11.18
N SER A 146 5.35 -13.74 -11.61
CA SER A 146 4.75 -15.06 -11.70
C SER A 146 5.59 -16.09 -10.95
N GLY A 147 4.96 -16.82 -10.04
CA GLY A 147 5.56 -17.94 -9.29
C GLY A 147 4.94 -19.26 -9.70
N SER A 148 5.77 -20.28 -9.90
CA SER A 148 5.35 -21.56 -10.49
C SER A 148 5.84 -22.78 -9.71
N ASP A 149 5.20 -23.92 -9.99
CA ASP A 149 5.63 -25.27 -9.67
C ASP A 149 6.98 -25.68 -10.29
N ASP A 150 7.51 -24.89 -11.24
CA ASP A 150 8.86 -25.07 -11.77
C ASP A 150 9.97 -24.47 -10.90
N SER A 151 9.63 -23.98 -9.70
CA SER A 151 10.52 -23.31 -8.72
C SER A 151 11.09 -21.96 -9.17
N GLY A 152 10.75 -21.50 -10.37
CA GLY A 152 11.15 -20.20 -10.89
C GLY A 152 10.16 -19.10 -10.52
N ILE A 153 10.69 -17.89 -10.34
CA ILE A 153 9.90 -16.66 -10.30
C ILE A 153 10.32 -15.79 -11.47
N ASN A 154 9.39 -15.50 -12.38
CA ASN A 154 9.64 -14.62 -13.50
C ASN A 154 9.09 -13.22 -13.24
N VAL A 155 9.89 -12.20 -13.57
CA VAL A 155 9.50 -10.80 -13.49
C VAL A 155 9.33 -10.26 -14.90
N TRP A 156 8.16 -9.72 -15.18
CA TRP A 156 7.76 -9.23 -16.50
C TRP A 156 7.54 -7.73 -16.46
N SER A 157 8.11 -6.99 -17.40
CA SER A 157 7.81 -5.56 -17.55
C SER A 157 6.52 -5.40 -18.34
N VAL A 158 5.52 -4.74 -17.75
CA VAL A 158 4.19 -4.57 -18.35
C VAL A 158 4.28 -3.72 -19.62
N SER A 159 5.09 -2.66 -19.63
CA SER A 159 5.30 -1.84 -20.83
C SER A 159 5.83 -2.66 -22.02
N ARG A 160 6.76 -3.59 -21.78
CA ARG A 160 7.26 -4.51 -22.81
C ARG A 160 6.19 -5.51 -23.24
N LEU A 161 5.36 -5.99 -22.33
CA LEU A 161 4.28 -6.93 -22.67
C LEU A 161 3.19 -6.28 -23.53
N LEU A 162 2.99 -4.97 -23.38
CA LEU A 162 2.02 -4.19 -24.12
C LEU A 162 2.56 -3.70 -25.47
N ASP A 163 3.86 -3.57 -25.65
CA ASP A 163 4.47 -3.08 -26.89
C ASP A 163 4.19 -4.00 -28.09
N GLU A 164 3.78 -3.43 -29.22
CA GLU A 164 3.33 -4.16 -30.43
C GLU A 164 4.49 -4.77 -31.22
N GLU A 165 5.63 -4.06 -31.30
CA GLU A 165 6.79 -4.55 -32.05
C GLU A 165 7.39 -5.80 -31.40
N SER A 166 7.34 -5.87 -30.08
CA SER A 166 7.87 -6.99 -29.30
C SER A 166 6.97 -8.23 -29.28
N GLN A 167 5.70 -8.14 -29.71
CA GLN A 167 4.74 -9.24 -29.65
C GLN A 167 4.95 -10.35 -30.69
N ASN A 168 5.62 -10.03 -31.79
CA ASN A 168 6.05 -11.04 -32.77
C ASN A 168 7.28 -11.82 -32.30
N THR A 169 7.94 -11.36 -31.23
CA THR A 169 9.04 -12.06 -30.59
C THR A 169 8.54 -12.80 -29.34
N LEU A 170 9.22 -13.89 -28.98
CA LEU A 170 8.92 -14.60 -27.73
C LEU A 170 9.02 -13.61 -26.57
N ALA A 171 7.97 -13.51 -25.75
CA ALA A 171 8.00 -12.68 -24.56
C ALA A 171 9.09 -13.20 -23.62
N LEU A 172 10.15 -12.41 -23.44
CA LEU A 172 11.25 -12.74 -22.54
C LEU A 172 11.02 -12.06 -21.19
N PRO A 173 11.20 -12.79 -20.07
CA PRO A 173 11.14 -12.16 -18.75
C PRO A 173 12.26 -11.12 -18.64
N TYR A 174 12.00 -10.07 -17.86
CA TYR A 174 13.02 -9.05 -17.57
C TYR A 174 14.20 -9.68 -16.79
N PHE A 175 13.87 -10.56 -15.84
CA PHE A 175 14.79 -11.56 -15.28
C PHE A 175 14.00 -12.67 -14.59
N THR A 176 14.69 -13.77 -14.29
CA THR A 176 14.17 -14.92 -13.56
C THR A 176 14.96 -15.09 -12.26
N LEU A 177 14.27 -15.34 -11.17
CA LEU A 177 14.84 -15.68 -9.87
C LEU A 177 14.70 -17.18 -9.67
N THR A 178 15.82 -17.91 -9.64
CA THR A 178 15.86 -19.39 -9.64
C THR A 178 16.47 -20.00 -8.37
N ASP A 179 16.44 -19.31 -7.22
CA ASP A 179 17.10 -19.84 -6.02
C ASP A 179 16.24 -20.82 -5.20
N HIS A 180 14.95 -20.96 -5.51
CA HIS A 180 14.09 -21.95 -4.85
C HIS A 180 14.33 -23.35 -5.42
N THR A 181 14.19 -24.36 -4.57
CA THR A 181 14.38 -25.77 -4.99
C THR A 181 13.08 -26.51 -5.22
N LEU A 182 11.98 -26.04 -4.61
CA LEU A 182 10.64 -26.61 -4.70
C LEU A 182 9.63 -25.55 -5.17
N PRO A 183 8.38 -25.94 -5.51
CA PRO A 183 7.34 -25.03 -5.97
C PRO A 183 7.19 -23.77 -5.13
N VAL A 184 7.01 -22.64 -5.81
CA VAL A 184 6.69 -21.35 -5.18
C VAL A 184 5.21 -21.34 -4.83
N THR A 185 4.89 -21.03 -3.58
CA THR A 185 3.52 -21.05 -3.06
C THR A 185 2.87 -19.68 -3.13
N ASP A 186 3.56 -18.64 -2.68
CA ASP A 186 3.05 -17.28 -2.61
C ASP A 186 4.15 -16.25 -2.86
N ILE A 187 3.76 -15.07 -3.34
CA ILE A 187 4.65 -13.95 -3.62
C ILE A 187 4.05 -12.68 -3.02
N PHE A 188 4.87 -11.97 -2.24
CA PHE A 188 4.58 -10.64 -1.74
C PHE A 188 5.45 -9.56 -2.36
N CYS A 189 4.86 -8.65 -3.14
CA CYS A 189 5.50 -7.40 -3.54
C CYS A 189 5.32 -6.34 -2.45
N GLY A 190 6.46 -5.84 -1.99
CA GLY A 190 6.60 -4.73 -1.08
C GLY A 190 6.19 -3.39 -1.69
N MET A 191 6.33 -2.32 -0.91
CA MET A 191 6.13 -0.96 -1.37
C MET A 191 7.32 -0.52 -2.23
N GLY A 192 7.03 0.33 -3.20
CA GLY A 192 8.04 0.88 -4.10
C GLY A 192 7.56 0.86 -5.55
N SER A 193 8.14 1.74 -6.36
CA SER A 193 7.98 1.67 -7.80
C SER A 193 8.97 0.65 -8.34
N PHE A 194 8.59 -0.06 -9.39
CA PHE A 194 9.51 -0.89 -10.14
C PHE A 194 10.59 -0.01 -10.78
N PRO A 195 11.90 -0.31 -10.59
CA PRO A 195 12.46 -1.56 -10.07
C PRO A 195 12.89 -1.56 -8.59
N GLU A 196 12.70 -0.49 -7.83
CA GLU A 196 13.15 -0.36 -6.41
C GLU A 196 12.30 -1.14 -5.39
N CYS A 197 11.34 -1.94 -5.86
CA CYS A 197 10.46 -2.73 -5.02
C CYS A 197 11.16 -3.99 -4.47
N ARG A 198 10.88 -4.33 -3.21
CA ARG A 198 11.30 -5.59 -2.58
C ARG A 198 10.25 -6.66 -2.75
N VAL A 199 10.67 -7.90 -2.85
CA VAL A 199 9.77 -9.04 -3.03
C VAL A 199 10.09 -10.13 -2.02
N LEU A 200 9.07 -10.65 -1.36
CA LEU A 200 9.14 -11.87 -0.58
C LEU A 200 8.54 -13.02 -1.39
N SER A 201 9.19 -14.16 -1.41
CA SER A 201 8.65 -15.38 -2.01
C SER A 201 8.69 -16.52 -1.01
N SER A 202 7.61 -17.29 -0.91
CA SER A 202 7.56 -18.52 -0.13
C SER A 202 7.58 -19.74 -1.04
N SER A 203 8.17 -20.82 -0.55
CA SER A 203 8.21 -22.09 -1.24
C SER A 203 7.99 -23.25 -0.28
N ILE A 204 7.63 -24.39 -0.86
CA ILE A 204 7.53 -25.68 -0.18
C ILE A 204 8.91 -26.14 0.34
N ASP A 205 10.02 -25.55 -0.12
CA ASP A 205 11.39 -25.83 0.35
C ASP A 205 11.68 -25.33 1.78
N HIS A 206 10.64 -24.99 2.54
CA HIS A 206 10.71 -24.45 3.89
C HIS A 206 11.42 -23.09 3.95
N SER A 207 11.58 -22.39 2.82
CA SER A 207 12.21 -21.10 2.77
C SER A 207 11.28 -19.96 2.35
N VAL A 208 11.51 -18.81 2.97
CA VAL A 208 11.01 -17.52 2.49
C VAL A 208 12.22 -16.69 2.09
N LYS A 209 12.25 -16.20 0.86
CA LYS A 209 13.36 -15.42 0.32
C LYS A 209 12.92 -13.98 0.14
N LEU A 210 13.78 -13.05 0.56
CA LEU A 210 13.64 -11.61 0.35
C LEU A 210 14.57 -11.18 -0.78
N TRP A 211 13.99 -10.53 -1.78
CA TRP A 211 14.64 -10.09 -2.99
C TRP A 211 14.57 -8.58 -3.12
N ASP A 212 15.58 -8.00 -3.74
CA ASP A 212 15.55 -6.63 -4.22
C ASP A 212 15.53 -6.66 -5.76
N LEU A 213 14.47 -6.12 -6.36
CA LEU A 213 14.30 -6.14 -7.81
C LEU A 213 15.27 -5.19 -8.53
N SER A 214 15.79 -4.17 -7.85
CA SER A 214 16.69 -3.18 -8.44
C SER A 214 18.08 -3.76 -8.66
N SER A 215 18.63 -4.39 -7.63
CA SER A 215 19.92 -5.10 -7.68
C SER A 215 19.80 -6.52 -8.24
N ARG A 216 18.57 -7.05 -8.36
CA ARG A 216 18.27 -8.44 -8.77
C ARG A 216 18.96 -9.48 -7.87
N SER A 217 19.21 -9.10 -6.62
CA SER A 217 19.95 -9.90 -5.66
C SER A 217 19.02 -10.48 -4.60
N LEU A 218 19.36 -11.68 -4.16
CA LEU A 218 18.77 -12.29 -2.97
C LEU A 218 19.33 -11.57 -1.75
N LEU A 219 18.49 -10.88 -0.98
CA LEU A 219 18.94 -10.20 0.23
C LEU A 219 19.06 -11.17 1.40
N THR A 220 17.99 -11.93 1.69
CA THR A 220 17.98 -12.86 2.84
C THR A 220 17.14 -14.09 2.57
N THR A 221 17.56 -15.23 3.11
CA THR A 221 16.79 -16.48 3.15
C THR A 221 16.38 -16.80 4.58
N PHE A 222 15.08 -16.89 4.84
CA PHE A 222 14.52 -17.39 6.09
C PHE A 222 14.22 -18.88 5.93
N MET A 223 14.71 -19.71 6.83
CA MET A 223 14.44 -21.15 6.86
C MET A 223 13.53 -21.49 8.03
N PHE A 224 12.41 -22.15 7.75
CA PHE A 224 11.40 -22.56 8.71
C PHE A 224 11.47 -24.08 8.96
N PRO A 225 10.94 -24.57 10.10
CA PRO A 225 10.84 -26.01 10.34
C PRO A 225 9.71 -26.65 9.52
N GLU A 226 8.68 -25.87 9.15
CA GLU A 226 7.53 -26.31 8.35
C GLU A 226 7.45 -25.58 7.01
N ALA A 227 6.71 -26.15 6.05
CA ALA A 227 6.58 -25.58 4.71
C ALA A 227 5.62 -24.39 4.75
N ILE A 228 6.02 -23.27 4.15
CA ILE A 228 5.22 -22.04 4.15
C ILE A 228 4.34 -22.00 2.90
N SER A 229 3.04 -21.81 3.12
CA SER A 229 2.06 -21.75 2.03
C SER A 229 1.57 -20.34 1.74
N TYR A 230 1.51 -19.47 2.76
CA TYR A 230 0.93 -18.13 2.62
C TYR A 230 1.78 -17.08 3.32
N LEU A 231 1.85 -15.89 2.72
CA LEU A 231 2.57 -14.75 3.26
C LEU A 231 1.63 -13.54 3.43
N ALA A 232 1.77 -12.85 4.56
CA ALA A 232 1.19 -11.53 4.74
C ALA A 232 2.27 -10.59 5.28
N CYS A 233 2.47 -9.44 4.64
CA CYS A 233 3.46 -8.46 5.08
C CYS A 233 2.78 -7.12 5.37
N GLU A 234 3.27 -6.43 6.38
CA GLU A 234 2.79 -5.08 6.68
C GLU A 234 3.10 -4.13 5.53
N PRO A 235 2.22 -3.16 5.22
CA PRO A 235 2.47 -2.17 4.17
C PRO A 235 3.77 -1.38 4.36
N THR A 236 4.29 -1.30 5.59
CA THR A 236 5.55 -0.60 5.90
C THR A 236 6.79 -1.50 5.85
N GLU A 237 6.64 -2.77 5.47
CA GLU A 237 7.70 -3.79 5.42
C GLU A 237 8.50 -3.95 6.72
N ARG A 238 7.86 -3.69 7.87
CA ARG A 238 8.50 -3.85 9.19
C ARG A 238 8.51 -5.27 9.68
N LEU A 239 7.45 -6.00 9.35
CA LEU A 239 7.23 -7.37 9.74
C LEU A 239 6.45 -8.09 8.66
N PHE A 240 6.65 -9.40 8.58
CA PHE A 240 5.83 -10.30 7.80
C PHE A 240 5.45 -11.51 8.64
N PHE A 241 4.33 -12.10 8.26
CA PHE A 241 3.83 -13.34 8.80
C PHE A 241 3.92 -14.42 7.72
N ALA A 242 4.38 -15.58 8.12
CA ALA A 242 4.47 -16.77 7.28
C ALA A 242 3.60 -17.86 7.92
N ALA A 243 2.61 -18.36 7.19
CA ALA A 243 1.75 -19.45 7.66
C ALA A 243 2.13 -20.78 7.01
N SER A 244 2.14 -21.81 7.85
CA SER A 244 2.17 -23.20 7.46
C SER A 244 0.76 -23.76 7.33
N THR A 245 0.57 -24.67 6.37
CA THR A 245 -0.68 -25.44 6.20
C THR A 245 -0.65 -26.76 6.97
N SER A 246 0.28 -26.93 7.93
CA SER A 246 0.29 -28.08 8.83
C SER A 246 -1.03 -28.22 9.59
N SER A 247 -1.33 -29.42 10.09
CA SER A 247 -2.52 -29.66 10.91
C SER A 247 -2.58 -28.78 12.15
N GLU A 248 -1.43 -28.35 12.65
CA GLU A 248 -1.31 -27.48 13.82
C GLU A 248 -1.55 -26.00 13.48
N GLY A 249 -1.37 -25.59 12.22
CA GLY A 249 -1.56 -24.21 11.79
C GLY A 249 -0.56 -23.27 12.45
N ALA A 250 0.73 -23.52 12.25
CA ALA A 250 1.80 -22.67 12.77
C ALA A 250 1.91 -21.38 11.96
N LEU A 251 1.92 -20.24 12.65
CA LEU A 251 2.08 -18.92 12.07
C LEU A 251 3.28 -18.23 12.70
N TYR A 252 4.24 -17.88 11.86
CA TYR A 252 5.52 -17.30 12.28
C TYR A 252 5.55 -15.80 11.98
N GLN A 253 5.79 -14.99 13.02
CA GLN A 253 6.01 -13.56 12.89
C GLN A 253 7.49 -13.22 12.80
N MET A 254 7.88 -12.60 11.69
CA MET A 254 9.26 -12.19 11.44
C MET A 254 9.33 -10.66 11.33
N ASN A 255 10.24 -10.08 12.10
CA ASN A 255 10.58 -8.66 11.97
C ASN A 255 11.69 -8.52 10.94
N LEU A 256 11.52 -7.64 9.96
CA LEU A 256 12.51 -7.31 8.94
C LEU A 256 13.53 -6.28 9.44
N PHE A 257 13.44 -5.86 10.70
CA PHE A 257 14.41 -5.00 11.37
C PHE A 257 14.97 -5.69 12.61
N ARG A 258 16.30 -5.73 12.73
CA ARG A 258 17.01 -6.15 13.95
C ARG A 258 17.30 -4.92 14.79
N GLN A 259 16.80 -4.89 16.02
CA GLN A 259 17.31 -3.98 17.02
C GLN A 259 18.57 -4.63 17.63
N PRO A 260 19.75 -3.99 17.55
CA PRO A 260 20.93 -4.52 18.21
C PRO A 260 20.69 -4.56 19.73
N GLU A 261 21.27 -5.55 20.41
CA GLU A 261 21.11 -5.70 21.88
C GLU A 261 21.71 -4.53 22.68
N ASP A 262 22.55 -3.71 22.05
CA ASP A 262 23.07 -2.47 22.62
C ASP A 262 21.98 -1.40 22.73
N LYS A 263 21.62 -1.05 23.98
CA LYS A 263 20.68 0.02 24.33
C LYS A 263 21.20 1.38 23.85
N GLY A 264 20.92 1.69 22.58
CA GLY A 264 21.31 2.95 21.92
C GLY A 264 21.59 2.81 20.43
N ALA A 265 21.70 1.59 19.90
CA ALA A 265 21.98 1.37 18.48
C ALA A 265 20.72 1.47 17.60
N ILE A 266 20.87 2.12 16.45
CA ILE A 266 19.81 2.29 15.44
C ILE A 266 19.41 0.91 14.90
N ALA A 267 18.10 0.66 14.79
CA ALA A 267 17.58 -0.59 14.22
C ALA A 267 18.12 -0.78 12.79
N ARG A 268 18.68 -1.97 12.52
CA ARG A 268 19.24 -2.33 11.22
C ARG A 268 18.22 -3.14 10.42
N ALA A 269 17.97 -2.75 9.17
CA ALA A 269 17.17 -3.55 8.25
C ALA A 269 17.86 -4.88 7.98
N ILE A 270 17.11 -5.97 8.06
CA ILE A 270 17.51 -7.31 7.62
C ILE A 270 17.60 -7.26 6.09
N GLY A 271 18.73 -7.70 5.54
CA GLY A 271 18.98 -7.66 4.09
C GLY A 271 19.55 -6.35 3.55
N GLY A 272 19.94 -5.40 4.40
CA GLY A 272 20.67 -4.20 3.96
C GLY A 272 22.18 -4.44 3.89
N GLY A 273 22.77 -4.44 2.69
CA GLY A 273 24.23 -4.45 2.50
C GLY A 273 24.79 -5.41 1.45
N GLY A 274 23.94 -6.10 0.66
CA GLY A 274 24.41 -7.00 -0.41
C GLY A 274 25.03 -8.31 0.08
N VAL A 275 24.78 -8.68 1.34
CA VAL A 275 25.18 -9.97 1.91
C VAL A 275 23.95 -10.85 2.04
N ASN A 276 23.98 -12.01 1.39
CA ASN A 276 22.94 -13.04 1.50
C ASN A 276 22.93 -13.60 2.94
N ASP A 277 22.10 -13.05 3.83
CA ASP A 277 21.96 -13.56 5.19
C ASP A 277 21.01 -14.77 5.22
N ILE A 278 21.36 -15.81 5.98
CA ILE A 278 20.53 -17.01 6.15
C ILE A 278 20.07 -17.08 7.61
N ILE A 279 18.77 -16.92 7.82
CA ILE A 279 18.16 -16.88 9.14
C ILE A 279 17.39 -18.19 9.35
N ARG A 280 17.91 -19.05 10.22
CA ARG A 280 17.25 -20.31 10.59
C ARG A 280 16.36 -20.09 11.81
N ILE A 281 15.10 -20.45 11.69
CA ILE A 281 14.13 -20.36 12.77
C ILE A 281 14.04 -21.75 13.40
N THR A 282 14.65 -21.91 14.57
CA THR A 282 14.58 -23.13 15.37
C THR A 282 13.58 -22.95 16.50
N ASP A 283 12.73 -23.95 16.74
CA ASP A 283 11.69 -23.94 17.78
C ASP A 283 12.21 -23.85 19.23
N ALA A 284 13.53 -23.92 19.44
CA ALA A 284 14.12 -23.98 20.77
C ALA A 284 14.72 -22.63 21.21
N GLY A 285 14.00 -21.91 22.09
CA GLY A 285 14.64 -21.42 23.32
C GLY A 285 14.77 -19.91 23.59
N SER A 286 14.45 -19.00 22.67
CA SER A 286 14.62 -17.55 22.97
C SER A 286 13.42 -16.65 22.66
N HIS A 287 12.47 -17.05 21.80
CA HIS A 287 11.40 -16.16 21.37
C HIS A 287 10.04 -16.87 21.16
N ASN A 288 9.45 -17.45 22.22
CA ASN A 288 8.04 -17.89 22.21
C ASN A 288 7.04 -16.78 21.83
N LYS A 289 7.49 -15.53 21.69
CA LYS A 289 6.70 -14.39 21.20
C LYS A 289 6.59 -14.31 19.68
N ARG A 290 7.07 -15.27 18.88
CA ARG A 290 7.03 -15.18 17.41
C ARG A 290 6.22 -16.27 16.73
N LEU A 291 5.66 -17.21 17.49
CA LEU A 291 4.86 -18.31 16.98
C LEU A 291 3.42 -18.17 17.50
N ILE A 292 2.45 -18.21 16.60
CA ILE A 292 1.03 -18.27 16.90
C ILE A 292 0.53 -19.63 16.42
N THR A 293 -0.02 -20.43 17.33
CA THR A 293 -0.61 -21.74 17.02
C THR A 293 -2.13 -21.59 16.90
N VAL A 294 -2.67 -21.77 15.70
CA VAL A 294 -4.12 -21.64 15.43
C VAL A 294 -4.86 -22.94 15.73
N GLY A 295 -4.18 -24.09 15.66
CA GLY A 295 -4.75 -25.42 15.92
C GLY A 295 -5.57 -25.98 14.77
N GLN A 296 -5.52 -25.36 13.59
CA GLN A 296 -6.20 -25.76 12.36
C GLN A 296 -5.37 -25.35 11.14
N PRO A 297 -5.46 -26.06 10.01
CA PRO A 297 -4.69 -25.70 8.82
C PRO A 297 -5.15 -24.36 8.27
N ILE A 298 -4.18 -23.48 8.06
CA ILE A 298 -4.36 -22.12 7.55
C ILE A 298 -4.43 -22.17 6.02
N THR A 299 -5.42 -21.49 5.46
CA THR A 299 -5.68 -21.44 4.01
C THR A 299 -5.47 -20.06 3.41
N CYS A 300 -5.40 -19.01 4.23
CA CYS A 300 -5.10 -17.66 3.77
C CYS A 300 -4.74 -16.74 4.95
N LEU A 301 -4.00 -15.67 4.62
CA LEU A 301 -3.60 -14.62 5.55
C LEU A 301 -3.82 -13.26 4.91
N SER A 302 -4.21 -12.28 5.72
CA SER A 302 -4.18 -10.87 5.36
C SER A 302 -3.87 -10.03 6.59
N LEU A 303 -3.27 -8.86 6.35
CA LEU A 303 -3.12 -7.84 7.37
C LEU A 303 -4.08 -6.69 7.11
N SER A 304 -4.61 -6.15 8.20
CA SER A 304 -5.37 -4.90 8.20
C SER A 304 -4.44 -3.70 8.14
N LEU A 305 -4.95 -2.57 7.64
CA LEU A 305 -4.24 -1.30 7.68
C LEU A 305 -3.91 -0.84 9.10
N THR A 306 -4.66 -1.34 10.09
CA THR A 306 -4.44 -1.06 11.52
C THR A 306 -3.52 -2.09 12.19
N SER A 307 -2.84 -2.92 11.39
CA SER A 307 -1.95 -4.00 11.84
C SER A 307 -2.67 -5.08 12.66
N ASN A 308 -3.94 -5.36 12.38
CA ASN A 308 -4.59 -6.59 12.85
C ASN A 308 -4.31 -7.73 11.87
N LEU A 309 -3.92 -8.89 12.37
CA LEU A 309 -3.69 -10.09 11.57
C LEU A 309 -4.99 -10.86 11.42
N ILE A 310 -5.35 -11.20 10.19
CA ILE A 310 -6.56 -11.96 9.90
C ILE A 310 -6.15 -13.28 9.25
N VAL A 311 -6.62 -14.37 9.84
CA VAL A 311 -6.29 -15.74 9.46
C VAL A 311 -7.55 -16.47 9.05
N GLY A 312 -7.56 -17.04 7.86
CA GLY A 312 -8.63 -17.95 7.42
C GLY A 312 -8.20 -19.40 7.56
N THR A 313 -9.10 -20.23 8.08
CA THR A 313 -8.88 -21.68 8.24
C THR A 313 -9.69 -22.49 7.25
N SER A 314 -9.30 -23.76 7.06
CA SER A 314 -10.03 -24.71 6.21
C SER A 314 -11.43 -25.06 6.74
N SER A 315 -11.69 -24.84 8.03
CA SER A 315 -12.98 -25.14 8.66
C SER A 315 -14.03 -24.04 8.46
N GLY A 316 -13.63 -22.91 7.88
CA GLY A 316 -14.51 -21.76 7.64
C GLY A 316 -14.51 -20.74 8.77
N LEU A 317 -13.50 -20.74 9.63
CA LEU A 317 -13.33 -19.76 10.70
C LEU A 317 -12.36 -18.67 10.26
N ILE A 318 -12.73 -17.41 10.53
CA ILE A 318 -11.83 -16.27 10.40
C ILE A 318 -11.41 -15.86 11.81
N HIS A 319 -10.12 -15.95 12.10
CA HIS A 319 -9.53 -15.50 13.35
C HIS A 319 -8.88 -14.12 13.16
N ILE A 320 -9.15 -13.20 14.07
CA ILE A 320 -8.55 -11.87 14.10
C ILE A 320 -7.64 -11.80 15.30
N TYR A 321 -6.35 -11.63 15.05
CA TYR A 321 -5.31 -11.49 16.06
C TYR A 321 -4.81 -10.05 16.11
N ASP A 322 -4.48 -9.60 17.32
CA ASP A 322 -3.72 -8.38 17.53
C ASP A 322 -2.23 -8.65 17.28
N THR A 323 -1.61 -7.95 16.34
CA THR A 323 -0.21 -8.17 15.95
C THR A 323 0.80 -7.94 17.09
N PRO A 324 0.74 -6.87 17.90
CA PRO A 324 1.71 -6.68 18.98
C PRO A 324 1.53 -7.65 20.15
N THR A 325 0.30 -8.04 20.51
CA THR A 325 0.05 -8.89 21.69
C THR A 325 -0.12 -10.37 21.37
N HIS A 326 -0.33 -10.72 20.10
CA HIS A 326 -0.61 -12.08 19.60
C HIS A 326 -1.89 -12.68 20.19
N GLN A 327 -2.74 -11.84 20.78
CA GLN A 327 -3.99 -12.27 21.37
C GLN A 327 -5.06 -12.40 20.29
N LEU A 328 -5.86 -13.47 20.39
CA LEU A 328 -7.05 -13.63 19.57
C LEU A 328 -8.11 -12.63 20.03
N LEU A 329 -8.40 -11.64 19.20
CA LEU A 329 -9.44 -10.64 19.47
C LEU A 329 -10.83 -11.20 19.16
N ARG A 330 -10.97 -11.92 18.05
CA ARG A 330 -12.27 -12.41 17.59
C ARG A 330 -12.16 -13.63 16.69
N THR A 331 -13.21 -14.44 16.71
CA THR A 331 -13.48 -15.50 15.74
C THR A 331 -14.83 -15.26 15.05
N ILE A 332 -14.83 -15.14 13.73
CA ILE A 332 -16.04 -15.07 12.90
C ILE A 332 -16.31 -16.47 12.37
N SER A 333 -17.48 -17.02 12.68
CA SER A 333 -17.86 -18.40 12.35
C SER A 333 -19.07 -18.49 11.42
N THR A 334 -19.21 -17.54 10.50
CA THR A 334 -20.33 -17.43 9.55
C THR A 334 -20.34 -18.54 8.51
N HIS A 335 -19.18 -19.16 8.24
CA HIS A 335 -18.95 -20.07 7.10
C HIS A 335 -18.63 -21.51 7.50
N LYS A 336 -19.12 -21.98 8.66
CA LYS A 336 -18.84 -23.33 9.15
C LYS A 336 -19.14 -24.38 8.08
N GLY A 337 -18.12 -25.16 7.72
CA GLY A 337 -18.21 -26.25 6.74
C GLY A 337 -17.77 -25.89 5.32
N LEU A 338 -17.45 -24.62 5.04
CA LEU A 338 -16.79 -24.19 3.81
C LEU A 338 -15.34 -23.79 4.12
N SER A 339 -14.42 -24.06 3.20
CA SER A 339 -13.02 -23.64 3.35
C SER A 339 -12.89 -22.19 2.88
N ILE A 340 -12.16 -21.37 3.63
CA ILE A 340 -11.83 -20.01 3.17
C ILE A 340 -10.75 -20.15 2.11
N SER A 341 -10.98 -19.61 0.92
CA SER A 341 -10.03 -19.71 -0.20
C SER A 341 -9.25 -18.42 -0.43
N TYR A 342 -9.86 -17.28 -0.16
CA TYR A 342 -9.21 -15.98 -0.31
C TYR A 342 -9.67 -15.02 0.78
N LEU A 343 -8.74 -14.24 1.31
CA LEU A 343 -9.02 -13.25 2.34
C LEU A 343 -8.20 -12.00 2.06
N ALA A 344 -8.85 -10.85 2.15
CA ALA A 344 -8.21 -9.55 2.03
C ALA A 344 -8.93 -8.50 2.87
N THR A 345 -8.21 -7.41 3.15
CA THR A 345 -8.77 -6.23 3.84
C THR A 345 -9.05 -5.11 2.85
N LEU A 346 -10.13 -4.40 3.11
CA LEU A 346 -10.68 -3.42 2.18
C LEU A 346 -11.29 -2.26 2.96
N LEU A 347 -11.15 -1.02 2.48
CA LEU A 347 -11.89 0.10 3.03
C LEU A 347 -13.31 0.08 2.49
N LYS A 348 -14.32 0.14 3.38
CA LYS A 348 -15.73 0.02 3.02
C LYS A 348 -16.04 0.79 1.73
N PRO A 349 -16.44 0.10 0.65
CA PRO A 349 -16.75 0.75 -0.61
C PRO A 349 -17.89 1.74 -0.39
N ILE A 350 -17.76 2.93 -0.97
CA ILE A 350 -18.83 3.93 -0.98
C ILE A 350 -20.07 3.43 -1.74
N ASP A 351 -19.89 2.47 -2.65
CA ASP A 351 -20.95 1.87 -3.46
C ASP A 351 -21.69 0.72 -2.77
N LEU A 352 -21.30 0.36 -1.54
CA LEU A 352 -21.92 -0.72 -0.78
C LEU A 352 -23.25 -0.24 -0.18
N THR A 353 -24.21 0.08 -1.04
CA THR A 353 -25.57 0.52 -0.69
C THR A 353 -26.57 -0.51 -1.21
N GLY A 354 -27.38 -1.10 -0.32
CA GLY A 354 -28.48 -2.00 -0.70
C GLY A 354 -28.45 -3.41 -0.09
N HIS A 355 -27.35 -3.82 0.54
CA HIS A 355 -27.20 -5.19 1.08
C HIS A 355 -27.74 -5.36 2.51
N VAL A 356 -28.01 -4.26 3.22
CA VAL A 356 -28.69 -4.27 4.51
C VAL A 356 -29.75 -3.16 4.51
N SER A 357 -31.01 -3.53 4.29
CA SER A 357 -32.15 -2.65 4.54
C SER A 357 -32.32 -2.47 6.05
N PHE A 358 -31.56 -1.56 6.65
CA PHE A 358 -31.97 -0.96 7.91
C PHE A 358 -32.98 0.14 7.57
N ASN A 359 -34.25 -0.12 7.87
CA ASN A 359 -35.31 0.87 7.86
C ASN A 359 -34.94 2.01 8.82
N PHE A 360 -34.38 3.08 8.29
CA PHE A 360 -34.46 4.40 8.91
C PHE A 360 -35.14 5.33 7.91
N ASN A 361 -36.33 5.81 8.30
CA ASN A 361 -37.03 6.89 7.64
C ASN A 361 -36.10 8.10 7.54
N SER A 362 -35.42 8.21 6.41
CA SER A 362 -34.83 9.45 5.93
C SER A 362 -35.18 9.52 4.46
N SER A 363 -35.77 10.66 4.10
CA SER A 363 -36.16 11.06 2.76
C SER A 363 -35.18 10.54 1.71
N VAL A 364 -35.71 9.78 0.75
CA VAL A 364 -35.03 9.34 -0.46
C VAL A 364 -34.48 10.58 -1.18
N THR A 365 -33.24 10.95 -0.88
CA THR A 365 -32.40 11.65 -1.83
C THR A 365 -31.90 10.58 -2.79
N THR A 366 -32.10 10.82 -4.07
CA THR A 366 -31.51 10.04 -5.16
C THR A 366 -30.00 10.09 -4.99
N VAL A 367 -29.43 9.14 -4.26
CA VAL A 367 -27.97 9.01 -4.13
C VAL A 367 -27.46 8.67 -5.52
N ASP A 368 -26.72 9.60 -6.11
CA ASP A 368 -26.07 9.45 -7.41
C ASP A 368 -25.50 8.04 -7.53
N THR A 369 -26.03 7.25 -8.46
CA THR A 369 -25.55 5.90 -8.70
C THR A 369 -24.12 6.02 -9.19
N ILE A 370 -23.16 5.75 -8.30
CA ILE A 370 -21.75 5.84 -8.61
C ILE A 370 -21.49 4.87 -9.79
N PRO A 371 -20.99 5.38 -10.92
CA PRO A 371 -20.85 4.57 -12.13
C PRO A 371 -19.75 3.52 -11.91
N VAL A 372 -20.10 2.25 -12.10
CA VAL A 372 -19.15 1.15 -11.97
C VAL A 372 -18.22 1.15 -13.18
N LYS A 373 -16.92 0.89 -12.96
CA LYS A 373 -15.96 0.72 -14.06
C LYS A 373 -16.47 -0.38 -15.01
N PRO A 374 -16.56 -0.12 -16.34
CA PRO A 374 -17.12 -1.08 -17.27
C PRO A 374 -16.23 -2.32 -17.35
N VAL A 375 -16.86 -3.49 -17.17
CA VAL A 375 -16.21 -4.80 -17.36
C VAL A 375 -16.86 -5.46 -18.57
N VAL A 376 -16.06 -5.70 -19.62
CA VAL A 376 -16.52 -6.29 -20.89
C VAL A 376 -16.10 -7.77 -20.96
N PRO A 377 -16.85 -8.64 -21.67
CA PRO A 377 -16.43 -10.01 -21.90
C PRO A 377 -15.04 -10.09 -22.57
N PHE A 378 -14.14 -10.89 -21.99
CA PHE A 378 -12.79 -11.04 -22.50
C PHE A 378 -12.75 -11.84 -23.82
N GLN A 379 -11.92 -11.36 -24.73
CA GLN A 379 -11.59 -12.05 -25.96
C GLN A 379 -10.75 -13.29 -25.67
N ARG A 380 -11.03 -14.37 -26.40
CA ARG A 380 -10.34 -15.66 -26.24
C ARG A 380 -9.08 -15.78 -27.09
N MET A 381 -9.06 -15.08 -28.21
CA MET A 381 -7.97 -15.06 -29.17
C MET A 381 -7.55 -13.61 -29.39
N ARG A 382 -6.29 -13.41 -29.75
CA ARG A 382 -5.80 -12.08 -30.11
C ARG A 382 -6.43 -11.68 -31.43
N ASP A 383 -7.09 -10.52 -31.44
CA ASP A 383 -7.62 -9.91 -32.65
C ASP A 383 -6.90 -8.58 -32.90
N ALA A 384 -6.06 -8.56 -33.93
CA ALA A 384 -5.29 -7.37 -34.32
C ALA A 384 -6.22 -6.21 -34.69
N LYS A 385 -7.38 -6.47 -35.30
CA LYS A 385 -8.32 -5.41 -35.70
C LYS A 385 -8.99 -4.75 -34.51
N ALA A 386 -9.41 -5.55 -33.52
CA ALA A 386 -10.01 -5.02 -32.30
C ALA A 386 -9.00 -4.16 -31.52
N ARG A 387 -7.73 -4.54 -31.56
CA ARG A 387 -6.63 -3.81 -30.95
C ARG A 387 -6.27 -2.52 -31.70
N GLU A 388 -6.26 -2.52 -33.04
CA GLU A 388 -6.04 -1.30 -33.83
C GLU A 388 -7.15 -0.26 -33.62
N MET A 389 -8.40 -0.69 -33.44
CA MET A 389 -9.50 0.23 -33.15
C MET A 389 -9.45 0.78 -31.70
N HIS A 390 -8.93 0.00 -30.75
CA HIS A 390 -8.78 0.30 -29.31
C HIS A 390 -9.84 1.27 -28.73
N GLU A 391 -11.11 0.93 -28.89
CA GLU A 391 -12.18 1.78 -28.36
C GLU A 391 -12.40 1.48 -26.88
N VAL A 392 -11.90 2.36 -26.01
CA VAL A 392 -12.05 2.24 -24.56
C VAL A 392 -13.05 3.27 -24.04
N SER A 393 -14.12 2.77 -23.42
CA SER A 393 -15.01 3.63 -22.64
C SER A 393 -14.32 4.01 -21.33
N MET A 394 -13.83 5.25 -21.26
CA MET A 394 -13.24 5.81 -20.04
C MET A 394 -14.17 6.87 -19.48
N MET A 395 -14.53 6.73 -18.21
CA MET A 395 -15.16 7.80 -17.48
C MET A 395 -14.10 8.69 -16.85
N LEU A 396 -14.08 9.94 -17.27
CA LEU A 396 -13.23 10.95 -16.63
C LEU A 396 -13.72 11.17 -15.19
N PRO A 397 -12.82 11.31 -14.21
CA PRO A 397 -13.23 11.68 -12.87
C PRO A 397 -14.05 12.98 -12.98
N PRO A 398 -15.11 13.15 -12.16
CA PRO A 398 -15.79 14.42 -12.11
C PRO A 398 -14.71 15.47 -11.82
N GLN A 399 -14.54 16.43 -12.73
CA GLN A 399 -13.83 17.65 -12.34
C GLN A 399 -14.54 18.12 -11.08
N ARG A 400 -13.79 18.27 -9.99
CA ARG A 400 -14.35 18.99 -8.86
C ARG A 400 -14.71 20.36 -9.43
N ASP A 401 -16.00 20.63 -9.60
CA ASP A 401 -16.50 21.97 -9.91
C ASP A 401 -16.09 22.98 -8.82
N ASN A 402 -15.49 22.50 -7.73
CA ASN A 402 -14.58 23.26 -6.90
C ASN A 402 -13.19 23.39 -7.56
N TYR A 403 -13.13 24.09 -8.70
CA TYR A 403 -12.28 25.27 -8.69
C TYR A 403 -13.01 26.31 -7.84
N GLU A 404 -13.09 26.08 -6.52
CA GLU A 404 -12.97 27.22 -5.63
C GLU A 404 -11.54 27.65 -5.90
N ASP A 405 -11.40 28.64 -6.79
CA ASP A 405 -10.20 29.42 -7.05
C ASP A 405 -9.02 28.93 -6.20
N GLU A 406 -8.17 28.04 -6.74
CA GLU A 406 -6.80 27.81 -6.20
C GLU A 406 -5.92 29.06 -6.40
N SER A 407 -6.55 30.22 -6.27
CA SER A 407 -5.96 31.48 -5.90
C SER A 407 -6.46 31.85 -4.51
N GLU A 408 -6.24 30.96 -3.52
CA GLU A 408 -6.24 31.35 -2.09
C GLU A 408 -5.31 32.54 -1.81
N PHE A 409 -4.41 32.87 -2.75
CA PHE A 409 -3.53 34.04 -2.71
C PHE A 409 -4.02 35.25 -3.52
N TYR A 410 -5.03 35.13 -4.39
CA TYR A 410 -5.41 36.22 -5.30
C TYR A 410 -6.87 36.11 -5.77
N SER A 411 -7.77 36.93 -5.25
CA SER A 411 -9.18 36.82 -5.62
C SER A 411 -9.42 37.17 -7.10
N LYS A 412 -10.42 36.55 -7.71
CA LYS A 412 -10.83 36.89 -9.08
C LYS A 412 -11.15 38.38 -9.26
N GLU A 413 -11.66 39.01 -8.21
CA GLU A 413 -11.91 40.45 -8.16
C GLU A 413 -10.61 41.26 -8.13
N SER A 414 -9.57 40.83 -7.39
CA SER A 414 -8.28 41.51 -7.40
C SER A 414 -7.57 41.37 -8.74
N LEU A 415 -7.72 40.22 -9.42
CA LEU A 415 -7.17 40.01 -10.76
C LEU A 415 -7.82 40.92 -11.81
N LEU A 416 -9.14 41.09 -11.73
CA LEU A 416 -9.87 42.02 -12.61
C LEU A 416 -9.51 43.48 -12.31
N HIS A 417 -9.28 43.82 -11.05
CA HIS A 417 -8.88 45.17 -10.63
C HIS A 417 -7.48 45.53 -11.15
N ASP A 418 -6.50 44.64 -10.98
CA ASP A 418 -5.14 44.82 -11.50
C ASP A 418 -5.14 44.88 -13.03
N HIS A 419 -5.90 44.00 -13.69
CA HIS A 419 -6.03 44.06 -15.15
C HIS A 419 -6.64 45.38 -15.63
N ALA A 420 -7.62 45.94 -14.92
CA ALA A 420 -8.18 47.25 -15.22
C ALA A 420 -7.16 48.39 -15.04
N TYR A 421 -6.28 48.28 -14.04
CA TYR A 421 -5.18 49.22 -13.82
C TYR A 421 -4.17 49.21 -14.98
N PHE A 422 -3.79 48.02 -15.47
CA PHE A 422 -2.82 47.88 -16.57
C PHE A 422 -3.39 48.14 -17.97
N THR A 423 -4.72 48.10 -18.13
CA THR A 423 -5.40 48.38 -19.42
C THR A 423 -6.00 49.78 -19.51
N ALA A 424 -5.93 50.57 -18.44
CA ALA A 424 -6.35 51.97 -18.49
C ALA A 424 -5.46 52.76 -19.47
N PRO A 425 -6.04 53.47 -20.46
CA PRO A 425 -5.26 54.26 -21.40
C PRO A 425 -4.53 55.36 -20.63
N SER A 426 -3.21 55.45 -20.83
CA SER A 426 -2.29 56.42 -20.22
C SER A 426 -2.48 57.84 -20.79
N SER A 427 -3.72 58.31 -20.87
CA SER A 427 -4.06 59.63 -21.36
C SER A 427 -5.42 60.10 -20.85
N SER A 428 -5.49 60.60 -19.63
CA SER A 428 -6.31 61.79 -19.36
C SER A 428 -5.97 62.39 -18.01
N GLY A 429 -5.67 63.69 -18.04
CA GLY A 429 -5.16 64.47 -16.93
C GLY A 429 -6.03 64.45 -15.68
N ILE A 430 -5.29 64.67 -14.59
CA ILE A 430 -5.70 65.13 -13.27
C ILE A 430 -7.01 65.93 -13.33
N ARG A 431 -8.07 65.39 -12.74
CA ARG A 431 -9.25 66.15 -12.30
C ARG A 431 -9.22 66.24 -10.77
N PRO A 432 -9.19 67.45 -10.19
CA PRO A 432 -9.14 67.64 -8.74
C PRO A 432 -10.55 67.40 -8.19
N GLY A 433 -10.76 66.25 -7.57
CA GLY A 433 -12.05 65.84 -7.01
C GLY A 433 -12.02 64.60 -6.12
N ASP A 434 -11.08 63.66 -6.34
CA ASP A 434 -11.00 62.38 -5.61
C ASP A 434 -9.69 62.19 -4.81
N ILE A 435 -9.12 63.28 -4.26
CA ILE A 435 -7.89 63.23 -3.44
C ILE A 435 -8.18 62.83 -1.98
N SER A 436 -9.43 62.52 -1.61
CA SER A 436 -9.79 62.15 -0.23
C SER A 436 -9.40 60.72 0.16
N VAL A 437 -9.23 59.81 -0.81
CA VAL A 437 -8.94 58.39 -0.55
C VAL A 437 -7.44 58.08 -0.32
N PRO A 438 -6.46 58.68 -1.04
CA PRO A 438 -5.05 58.36 -0.79
C PRO A 438 -4.54 58.96 0.53
N HIS A 439 -4.98 60.15 0.94
CA HIS A 439 -4.51 60.75 2.20
C HIS A 439 -5.11 60.11 3.45
N SER A 440 -6.36 59.65 3.41
CA SER A 440 -6.95 58.89 4.52
C SER A 440 -6.24 57.55 4.68
N ARG A 441 -5.95 56.84 3.58
CA ARG A 441 -5.26 55.56 3.61
C ARG A 441 -3.80 55.68 4.05
N VAL A 442 -3.11 56.75 3.65
CA VAL A 442 -1.74 57.04 4.12
C VAL A 442 -1.74 57.36 5.62
N SER A 443 -2.70 58.14 6.11
CA SER A 443 -2.82 58.45 7.54
C SER A 443 -3.15 57.21 8.39
N GLU A 444 -4.01 56.32 7.90
CA GLU A 444 -4.29 55.03 8.55
C GLU A 444 -3.03 54.14 8.62
N LEU A 445 -2.28 54.04 7.53
CA LEU A 445 -1.04 53.25 7.48
C LEU A 445 0.05 53.85 8.37
N GLU A 446 0.17 55.18 8.44
CA GLU A 446 1.10 55.85 9.35
C GLU A 446 0.74 55.57 10.82
N ALA A 447 -0.55 55.59 11.17
CA ALA A 447 -1.01 55.24 12.51
C ALA A 447 -0.74 53.76 12.86
N GLU A 448 -0.94 52.85 11.91
CA GLU A 448 -0.67 51.42 12.08
C GLU A 448 0.84 51.14 12.24
N VAL A 449 1.69 51.82 11.49
CA VAL A 449 3.16 51.72 11.62
C VAL A 449 3.63 52.21 12.99
N VAL A 450 3.06 53.29 13.53
CA VAL A 450 3.38 53.79 14.88
C VAL A 450 2.98 52.75 15.93
N LEU A 451 1.82 52.11 15.79
CA LEU A 451 1.32 51.09 16.70
C LEU A 451 2.22 49.83 16.68
N LEU A 452 2.58 49.35 15.47
CA LEU A 452 3.46 48.21 15.29
C LEU A 452 4.87 48.47 15.84
N ARG A 453 5.40 49.69 15.69
CA ARG A 453 6.68 50.08 16.31
C ARG A 453 6.60 50.06 17.84
N GLY A 454 5.48 50.47 18.42
CA GLY A 454 5.21 50.37 19.86
C GLY A 454 5.21 48.93 20.35
N GLN A 455 4.49 48.04 19.64
CA GLN A 455 4.45 46.61 19.97
C GLN A 455 5.82 45.94 19.81
N LEU A 456 6.58 46.29 18.78
CA LEU A 456 7.94 45.77 18.59
C LEU A 456 8.90 46.26 19.69
N GLY A 457 8.73 47.48 20.17
CA GLY A 457 9.46 47.99 21.34
C GLY A 457 9.14 47.21 22.62
N GLN A 458 7.86 46.91 22.87
CA GLN A 458 7.46 46.07 24.00
C GLN A 458 8.01 44.64 23.89
N ALA A 459 7.94 44.05 22.69
CA ALA A 459 8.49 42.72 22.45
C ALA A 459 10.02 42.67 22.66
N LYS A 460 10.75 43.70 22.22
CA LYS A 460 12.18 43.83 22.52
C LYS A 460 12.44 43.96 24.02
N GLY A 461 11.71 44.80 24.73
CA GLY A 461 11.85 44.94 26.19
C GLY A 461 11.61 43.63 26.96
N VAL A 462 10.60 42.85 26.55
CA VAL A 462 10.35 41.51 27.11
C VAL A 462 11.50 40.55 26.81
N ASN A 463 12.03 40.59 25.59
CA ASN A 463 13.15 39.74 25.19
C ASN A 463 14.43 40.11 25.96
N ASP A 464 14.72 41.40 26.12
CA ASP A 464 15.87 41.89 26.88
C ASP A 464 15.77 41.52 28.37
N LEU A 465 14.58 41.61 28.97
CA LEU A 465 14.32 41.15 30.34
C LEU A 465 14.47 39.63 30.48
N MET A 466 13.98 38.84 29.52
CA MET A 466 14.20 37.40 29.50
C MET A 466 15.69 37.07 29.39
N TRP A 467 16.41 37.76 28.52
CA TRP A 467 17.86 37.61 28.35
C TRP A 467 18.62 37.96 29.62
N GLU A 468 18.32 39.08 30.29
CA GLU A 468 18.93 39.42 31.58
C GLU A 468 18.63 38.37 32.65
N THR A 469 17.39 37.85 32.69
CA THR A 469 17.01 36.81 33.66
C THR A 469 17.74 35.49 33.39
N ILE A 470 17.91 35.12 32.12
CA ILE A 470 18.67 33.94 31.71
C ILE A 470 20.15 34.13 32.02
N VAL A 471 20.74 35.28 31.67
CA VAL A 471 22.14 35.61 31.96
C VAL A 471 22.39 35.62 33.46
N GLN A 472 21.50 36.22 34.27
CA GLN A 472 21.62 36.17 35.73
C GLN A 472 21.55 34.74 36.27
N LYS A 473 20.65 33.89 35.75
CA LYS A 473 20.59 32.47 36.12
C LYS A 473 21.86 31.73 35.73
N VAL A 474 22.38 31.97 34.53
CA VAL A 474 23.61 31.33 34.02
C VAL A 474 24.85 31.78 34.81
N VAL A 475 24.94 33.07 35.16
CA VAL A 475 26.01 33.61 36.01
C VAL A 475 25.92 33.05 37.43
N HIS A 476 24.73 32.91 38.02
CA HIS A 476 24.55 32.27 39.33
C HIS A 476 24.86 30.77 39.32
N THR A 477 24.61 30.07 38.20
CA THR A 477 25.03 28.68 38.06
C THR A 477 26.54 28.56 37.88
N HIS A 478 27.17 29.51 37.17
CA HIS A 478 28.63 29.52 37.02
C HIS A 478 29.35 29.86 38.33
N THR A 479 28.87 30.82 39.12
CA THR A 479 29.47 31.15 40.43
C THR A 479 29.31 30.01 41.46
N LYS A 480 28.20 29.25 41.42
CA LYS A 480 28.05 28.02 42.20
C LYS A 480 28.95 26.87 41.71
N SER A 481 29.22 26.81 40.40
CA SER A 481 30.14 25.82 39.84
C SER A 481 31.61 26.14 40.16
N THR A 482 32.00 27.41 40.18
CA THR A 482 33.39 27.81 40.51
C THR A 482 33.66 27.83 42.01
N SER A 483 32.65 28.01 42.88
CA SER A 483 32.82 27.80 44.33
C SER A 483 33.00 26.33 44.71
N ASN A 484 32.52 25.38 43.89
CA ASN A 484 32.68 23.95 44.12
C ASN A 484 33.91 23.32 43.43
N VAL A 485 34.66 24.10 42.62
CA VAL A 485 35.88 23.62 41.95
C VAL A 485 37.17 24.11 42.64
N ASN A 486 37.07 25.03 43.61
CA ASN A 486 38.21 25.50 44.41
C ASN A 486 38.54 24.64 45.65
N SER A 487 37.92 23.47 45.84
CA SER A 487 38.26 22.55 46.94
C SER A 487 38.94 21.25 46.52
N GLU A 488 39.08 20.96 45.23
CA GLU A 488 39.75 19.74 44.78
C GLU A 488 40.53 20.00 43.50
N SER A 489 41.86 20.04 43.61
CA SER A 489 42.91 19.85 42.59
C SER A 489 43.96 20.95 42.51
N THR A 490 44.74 21.08 43.58
CA THR A 490 46.16 21.40 43.45
C THR A 490 46.98 20.39 44.25
N ASP A 491 47.24 19.23 43.65
CA ASP A 491 48.61 18.75 43.67
C ASP A 491 48.97 17.99 42.38
N GLU A 492 50.17 18.31 41.90
CA GLU A 492 50.95 17.63 40.85
C GLU A 492 50.76 17.99 39.36
N ARG A 493 51.70 18.85 38.93
CA ARG A 493 52.64 18.68 37.79
C ARG A 493 52.46 19.51 36.50
N ARG A 494 53.03 20.72 36.58
CA ARG A 494 54.09 21.29 35.71
C ARG A 494 54.31 20.66 34.31
N THR A 495 53.93 21.41 33.27
CA THR A 495 54.68 21.59 31.99
C THR A 495 54.36 22.99 31.41
N LYS A 496 55.23 23.98 31.61
CA LYS A 496 56.16 24.63 30.64
C LYS A 496 55.57 25.04 29.27
N ARG A 497 55.43 26.38 29.12
CA ARG A 497 55.69 27.27 27.95
C ARG A 497 54.80 27.07 26.70
N GLY A 498 54.21 28.06 26.05
CA GLY A 498 54.41 29.51 26.08
C GLY A 498 54.62 30.04 24.65
N ARG A 499 53.57 30.69 24.10
CA ARG A 499 53.55 31.86 23.18
C ARG A 499 54.45 31.87 21.93
N THR A 500 53.82 32.17 20.78
CA THR A 500 54.26 33.24 19.84
C THR A 500 53.06 33.79 19.07
N GLU A 501 52.83 35.10 19.20
CA GLU A 501 52.10 35.96 18.26
C GLU A 501 53.00 36.23 17.03
N SER A 502 52.43 36.41 15.83
CA SER A 502 52.74 37.52 14.90
C SER A 502 52.02 37.35 13.55
N ASP A 503 51.17 38.35 13.27
CA ASP A 503 51.10 39.18 12.05
C ASP A 503 50.98 38.55 10.64
N LEU A 504 49.84 38.89 10.03
CA LEU A 504 49.70 39.61 8.74
C LEU A 504 51.01 39.87 7.96
N ASP A 505 51.13 39.32 6.74
CA ASP A 505 50.85 40.04 5.48
C ASP A 505 51.58 39.42 4.25
N VAL A 506 50.80 39.29 3.17
CA VAL A 506 51.13 39.67 1.77
C VAL A 506 52.15 38.85 0.93
N HIS A 507 51.66 38.48 -0.27
CA HIS A 507 52.33 38.02 -1.50
C HIS A 507 53.00 36.63 -1.43
N SER A 508 52.74 35.68 -2.32
CA SER A 508 52.21 35.67 -3.69
C SER A 508 51.62 34.30 -4.01
#